data_AF-A0A3D4T9L3-F1
#
_entry.id   AF-A0A3D4T9L3-F1
#
_cell.length_a   1.000
_cell.length_b   1.000
_cell.length_c   1.000
_cell.angle_alpha   90.00
_cell.angle_beta   90.00
_cell.angle_gamma   90.00
#
_symmetry.space_group_name_H-M   'P 1'
#
loop_
_entity.id
_entity.type
_entity.pdbx_description
1 polymer ?
#
loop_
_entity_poly.entity_id
_entity_poly.type
_entity_poly.pdbx_seq_one_letter_code
_entity_poly.pdbx_strand_id
1 'polypeptide(L)'
;MFQTGLSAQLWRKLPNIPIQRATFHQYIEDARIALLKADKRADSVFTPTRNDELNAQLNFSLNRYLHNLRAIVETDTTIADNERFMWLRGIRELLERFTSSYKSGAIMGSLLQEVLEGYEKAMLLYIQGKSIAPVIDQYDVEVSNLIMQNFAFQSLQNKSVLNERLLLKSCERYPDRILKFLSRTPEASMADSLLMEAAKRSPEDLYNYAAAADLLGKRIQTSSEPLIKTIAAFSSMKSGRLFFPFLDQVMQGKIAIEQIESAVKDSIAYFKLLVQTKIDYAERMRRADTPLALQALDTWLERKATEDFIADINALHDERNPAVRFRKLDKLSHTELYYLAVAGEKEMYTSSFVEGIYPRIFQRMRIPRADSLLANVSFDFYRRFIRICAAYNTLGDFLRRMDRSYARDLMRSFATGLEKSRSLEDAVDVADAYASISDTEIRNLVLAQVGANRAYAERKKQARGITIYRLLEQIFLSLDTTKHIDLTASLGIPPVFNMPVENLKDTAGRVVMHQFFYGDKDGPVIFNAFLNSFRNA
;
A
#
# COMPACT_ATOMS: atom_id res chain seq x y z
N MET A 1 -36.08 -15.85 2.46
CA MET A 1 -36.92 -16.31 3.58
C MET A 1 -36.88 -17.83 3.61
N PHE A 2 -36.01 -18.41 4.43
CA PHE A 2 -36.12 -19.82 4.81
C PHE A 2 -36.65 -19.85 6.24
N GLN A 3 -37.95 -20.12 6.39
CA GLN A 3 -38.51 -20.56 7.66
C GLN A 3 -38.07 -22.01 7.87
N THR A 4 -37.12 -22.21 8.77
CA THR A 4 -36.86 -23.52 9.36
C THR A 4 -37.28 -23.43 10.82
N GLY A 5 -38.23 -24.26 11.23
CA GLY A 5 -38.60 -24.43 12.63
C GLY A 5 -37.40 -24.92 13.44
N LEU A 6 -36.67 -23.98 14.04
CA LEU A 6 -35.93 -24.21 15.28
C LEU A 6 -36.96 -24.12 16.40
N SER A 7 -37.07 -25.15 17.22
CA SER A 7 -38.04 -25.20 18.30
C SER A 7 -37.93 -23.95 19.19
N ALA A 8 -39.06 -23.48 19.71
CA ALA A 8 -39.17 -22.32 20.60
C ALA A 8 -38.43 -22.48 21.96
N GLN A 9 -37.63 -23.53 22.13
CA GLN A 9 -36.83 -23.77 23.33
C GLN A 9 -35.42 -23.19 23.18
N LEU A 10 -35.09 -22.24 24.05
CA LEU A 10 -33.76 -21.62 24.15
C LEU A 10 -32.64 -22.66 24.42
N TRP A 11 -32.96 -23.71 25.19
CA TRP A 11 -32.06 -24.78 25.61
C TRP A 11 -32.69 -26.14 25.32
N ARG A 12 -31.95 -27.03 24.63
CA ARG A 12 -32.36 -28.42 24.42
C ARG A 12 -32.13 -29.26 25.67
N LYS A 13 -32.97 -30.27 25.92
CA LYS A 13 -32.75 -31.20 27.04
C LYS A 13 -31.51 -32.06 26.77
N LEU A 14 -30.50 -31.94 27.61
CA LEU A 14 -29.32 -32.82 27.59
C LEU A 14 -29.65 -34.09 28.39
N PRO A 15 -29.61 -35.29 27.78
CA PRO A 15 -29.86 -36.54 28.50
C PRO A 15 -28.66 -36.93 29.38
N ASN A 16 -28.81 -37.97 30.19
CA ASN A 16 -27.69 -38.56 30.91
C ASN A 16 -26.64 -39.05 29.91
N ILE A 17 -25.41 -38.53 30.03
CA ILE A 17 -24.32 -38.86 29.12
C ILE A 17 -23.82 -40.28 29.43
N PRO A 18 -23.77 -41.19 28.45
CA PRO A 18 -23.21 -42.51 28.66
C PRO A 18 -21.73 -42.43 29.09
N ILE A 19 -21.33 -43.32 30.01
CA ILE A 19 -19.98 -43.32 30.62
C ILE A 19 -18.87 -43.27 29.56
N GLN A 20 -19.04 -44.00 28.45
CA GLN A 20 -18.07 -44.06 27.35
C GLN A 20 -17.82 -42.71 26.66
N ARG A 21 -18.79 -41.77 26.71
CA ARG A 21 -18.69 -40.43 26.10
C ARG A 21 -18.41 -39.31 27.11
N ALA A 22 -18.48 -39.60 28.41
CA ALA A 22 -18.31 -38.61 29.48
C ALA A 22 -16.99 -37.80 29.33
N THR A 23 -15.88 -38.46 29.02
CA THR A 23 -14.57 -37.81 28.82
C THR A 23 -14.57 -36.82 27.65
N PHE A 24 -15.30 -37.09 26.57
CA PHE A 24 -15.39 -36.18 25.43
C PHE A 24 -16.19 -34.92 25.77
N HIS A 25 -17.24 -35.04 26.60
CA HIS A 25 -17.96 -33.89 27.13
C HIS A 25 -17.06 -33.05 28.06
N GLN A 26 -16.19 -33.69 28.85
CA GLN A 26 -15.22 -32.98 29.68
C GLN A 26 -14.22 -32.20 28.82
N TYR A 27 -13.70 -32.78 27.73
CA TYR A 27 -12.77 -32.07 26.86
C TYR A 27 -13.39 -30.84 26.18
N ILE A 28 -14.68 -30.86 25.85
CA ILE A 28 -15.39 -29.67 25.34
C ILE A 28 -15.40 -28.57 26.41
N GLU A 29 -15.63 -28.95 27.67
CA GLU A 29 -15.65 -28.01 28.79
C GLU A 29 -14.26 -27.41 29.06
N ASP A 30 -13.20 -28.24 29.00
CA ASP A 30 -11.83 -27.76 29.14
C ASP A 30 -11.47 -26.75 28.02
N ALA A 31 -11.89 -27.03 26.78
CA ALA A 31 -11.72 -26.13 25.64
C ALA A 31 -12.53 -24.83 25.80
N ARG A 32 -13.75 -24.90 26.37
CA ARG A 32 -14.56 -23.72 26.71
C ARG A 32 -13.84 -22.85 27.74
N ILE A 33 -13.32 -23.43 28.81
CA ILE A 33 -12.56 -22.72 29.85
C ILE A 33 -11.31 -22.05 29.26
N ALA A 34 -10.61 -22.72 28.34
CA ALA A 34 -9.46 -22.15 27.65
C ALA A 34 -9.83 -20.94 26.77
N LEU A 35 -11.00 -20.97 26.13
CA LEU A 35 -11.52 -19.86 25.33
C LEU A 35 -11.88 -18.67 26.20
N LEU A 36 -12.54 -18.88 27.34
CA LEU A 36 -12.90 -17.79 28.26
C LEU A 36 -11.66 -17.00 28.71
N LYS A 37 -10.52 -17.67 28.90
CA LYS A 37 -9.25 -17.05 29.30
C LYS A 37 -8.45 -16.45 28.13
N ALA A 38 -8.99 -16.49 26.90
CA ALA A 38 -8.23 -16.12 25.71
C ALA A 38 -7.99 -14.61 25.56
N ASP A 39 -8.81 -13.78 26.21
CA ASP A 39 -8.70 -12.31 26.22
C ASP A 39 -7.67 -11.78 27.24
N LYS A 40 -6.88 -12.69 27.84
CA LYS A 40 -5.82 -12.40 28.82
C LYS A 40 -6.35 -11.82 30.14
N ARG A 41 -7.64 -12.03 30.44
CA ARG A 41 -8.21 -11.75 31.76
C ARG A 41 -8.35 -13.04 32.55
N ALA A 42 -8.11 -12.95 33.85
CA ALA A 42 -8.20 -14.08 34.77
C ALA A 42 -9.61 -14.19 35.34
N ASP A 43 -10.63 -14.25 34.46
CA ASP A 43 -12.03 -14.36 34.83
C ASP A 43 -12.71 -15.55 34.12
N SER A 44 -14.03 -15.64 34.24
CA SER A 44 -14.85 -16.71 33.67
C SER A 44 -15.71 -16.23 32.50
N VAL A 45 -15.33 -15.13 31.85
CA VAL A 45 -16.07 -14.54 30.74
C VAL A 45 -15.15 -14.18 29.59
N PHE A 46 -15.61 -14.37 28.35
CA PHE A 46 -14.88 -13.93 27.17
C PHE A 46 -15.28 -12.48 26.82
N THR A 47 -14.38 -11.52 26.97
CA THR A 47 -14.66 -10.08 26.75
C THR A 47 -13.76 -9.45 25.67
N PRO A 48 -13.87 -9.90 24.40
CA PRO A 48 -12.95 -9.51 23.33
C PRO A 48 -13.17 -8.09 22.79
N THR A 49 -14.25 -7.41 23.18
CA THR A 49 -14.60 -6.09 22.65
C THR A 49 -14.74 -5.05 23.76
N ARG A 50 -14.79 -3.77 23.37
CA ARG A 50 -15.08 -2.65 24.29
C ARG A 50 -16.59 -2.49 24.58
N ASN A 51 -17.44 -3.31 23.98
CA ASN A 51 -18.89 -3.25 24.14
C ASN A 51 -19.35 -4.37 25.09
N ASP A 52 -19.80 -3.99 26.28
CA ASP A 52 -20.22 -4.94 27.32
C ASP A 52 -21.47 -5.73 26.93
N GLU A 53 -22.41 -5.12 26.20
CA GLU A 53 -23.61 -5.81 25.70
C GLU A 53 -23.23 -6.90 24.69
N LEU A 54 -22.34 -6.58 23.76
CA LEU A 54 -21.81 -7.56 22.81
C LEU A 54 -21.07 -8.67 23.54
N ASN A 55 -20.22 -8.35 24.52
CA ASN A 55 -19.51 -9.35 25.31
C ASN A 55 -20.48 -10.27 26.07
N ALA A 56 -21.55 -9.73 26.66
CA ALA A 56 -22.58 -10.51 27.33
C ALA A 56 -23.30 -11.45 26.34
N GLN A 57 -23.65 -10.96 25.14
CA GLN A 57 -24.26 -11.75 24.07
C GLN A 57 -23.35 -12.89 23.60
N LEU A 58 -22.03 -12.66 23.49
CA LEU A 58 -21.05 -13.67 23.10
C LEU A 58 -20.98 -14.81 24.13
N ASN A 59 -20.92 -14.47 25.43
CA ASN A 59 -20.88 -15.48 26.51
C ASN A 59 -22.19 -16.28 26.59
N PHE A 60 -23.33 -15.60 26.45
CA PHE A 60 -24.63 -16.26 26.36
C PHE A 60 -24.68 -17.24 25.17
N SER A 61 -24.26 -16.78 23.99
CA SER A 61 -24.21 -17.60 22.78
C SER A 61 -23.30 -18.81 22.92
N LEU A 62 -22.10 -18.62 23.50
CA LEU A 62 -21.15 -19.70 23.76
C LEU A 62 -21.79 -20.82 24.59
N ASN A 63 -22.39 -20.48 25.74
CA ASN A 63 -22.99 -21.47 26.61
C ASN A 63 -24.20 -22.15 25.95
N ARG A 64 -25.05 -21.37 25.28
CA ARG A 64 -26.25 -21.88 24.60
C ARG A 64 -25.91 -22.85 23.47
N TYR A 65 -25.05 -22.44 22.53
CA TYR A 65 -24.71 -23.28 21.38
C TYR A 65 -23.94 -24.53 21.81
N LEU A 66 -22.99 -24.44 22.76
CA LEU A 66 -22.28 -25.63 23.23
C LEU A 66 -23.19 -26.64 23.90
N HIS A 67 -24.13 -26.18 24.74
CA HIS A 67 -25.12 -27.06 25.34
C HIS A 67 -26.02 -27.71 24.29
N ASN A 68 -26.52 -26.92 23.33
CA ASN A 68 -27.41 -27.43 22.30
C ASN A 68 -26.71 -28.40 21.34
N LEU A 69 -25.48 -28.12 20.94
CA LEU A 69 -24.66 -29.03 20.13
C LEU A 69 -24.45 -30.37 20.85
N ARG A 70 -24.05 -30.35 22.12
CA ARG A 70 -23.91 -31.57 22.94
C ARG A 70 -25.24 -32.33 23.06
N ALA A 71 -26.36 -31.62 23.25
CA ALA A 71 -27.67 -32.23 23.32
C ALA A 71 -28.09 -32.85 21.98
N ILE A 72 -27.83 -32.19 20.84
CA ILE A 72 -28.08 -32.76 19.51
C ILE A 72 -27.29 -34.07 19.35
N VAL A 73 -25.99 -34.04 19.66
CA VAL A 73 -25.12 -35.23 19.53
C VAL A 73 -25.58 -36.39 20.40
N GLU A 74 -26.25 -36.15 21.53
CA GLU A 74 -26.72 -37.21 22.43
C GLU A 74 -28.18 -37.64 22.19
N THR A 75 -29.00 -36.82 21.55
CA THR A 75 -30.44 -37.09 21.39
C THR A 75 -30.88 -37.42 19.98
N ASP A 76 -30.14 -36.98 18.95
CA ASP A 76 -30.53 -37.24 17.57
C ASP A 76 -30.32 -38.73 17.24
N THR A 77 -31.41 -39.41 16.88
CA THR A 77 -31.40 -40.86 16.59
C THR A 77 -30.84 -41.18 15.21
N THR A 78 -30.65 -40.17 14.35
CA THR A 78 -30.04 -40.35 13.02
C THR A 78 -28.51 -40.39 13.06
N ILE A 79 -27.90 -39.95 14.17
CA ILE A 79 -26.45 -40.02 14.39
C ILE A 79 -26.08 -41.41 14.91
N ALA A 80 -25.24 -42.14 14.17
CA ALA A 80 -24.73 -43.43 14.60
C ALA A 80 -23.79 -43.29 15.82
N ASP A 81 -23.70 -44.30 16.68
CA ASP A 81 -22.92 -44.22 17.92
C ASP A 81 -21.45 -43.84 17.70
N ASN A 82 -20.82 -44.36 16.65
CA ASN A 82 -19.45 -43.99 16.29
C ASN A 82 -19.34 -42.53 15.81
N GLU A 83 -20.36 -42.00 15.14
CA GLU A 83 -20.39 -40.60 14.68
C GLU A 83 -20.60 -39.62 15.85
N ARG A 84 -21.20 -40.06 16.97
CA ARG A 84 -21.30 -39.21 18.18
C ARG A 84 -19.92 -38.79 18.68
N PHE A 85 -18.96 -39.71 18.71
CA PHE A 85 -17.58 -39.40 19.10
C PHE A 85 -16.92 -38.41 18.13
N MET A 86 -17.19 -38.54 16.83
CA MET A 86 -16.74 -37.59 15.81
C MET A 86 -17.30 -36.18 16.10
N TRP A 87 -18.60 -36.04 16.32
CA TRP A 87 -19.18 -34.72 16.58
C TRP A 87 -18.72 -34.09 17.89
N LEU A 88 -18.61 -34.87 18.98
CA LEU A 88 -18.11 -34.34 20.26
C LEU A 88 -16.67 -33.83 20.16
N ARG A 89 -15.79 -34.59 19.51
CA ARG A 89 -14.43 -34.11 19.23
C ARG A 89 -14.48 -32.88 18.31
N GLY A 90 -15.45 -32.81 17.39
CA GLY A 90 -15.56 -31.73 16.40
C GLY A 90 -15.90 -30.40 17.06
N ILE A 91 -16.82 -30.44 18.02
CA ILE A 91 -17.17 -29.29 18.87
C ILE A 91 -15.95 -28.80 19.65
N ARG A 92 -15.18 -29.72 20.25
CA ARG A 92 -13.94 -29.38 20.97
C ARG A 92 -12.94 -28.68 20.04
N GLU A 93 -12.65 -29.27 18.88
CA GLU A 93 -11.67 -28.71 17.94
C GLU A 93 -12.09 -27.33 17.42
N LEU A 94 -13.39 -27.10 17.21
CA LEU A 94 -13.91 -25.78 16.82
C LEU A 94 -13.51 -24.70 17.83
N LEU A 95 -13.69 -24.97 19.13
CA LEU A 95 -13.33 -24.05 20.20
C LEU A 95 -11.80 -23.83 20.28
N GLU A 96 -11.02 -24.90 20.18
CA GLU A 96 -9.56 -24.83 20.20
C GLU A 96 -9.01 -24.00 19.01
N ARG A 97 -9.55 -24.21 17.80
CA ARG A 97 -9.17 -23.44 16.60
C ARG A 97 -9.62 -21.99 16.64
N PHE A 98 -10.83 -21.73 17.13
CA PHE A 98 -11.27 -20.35 17.34
C PHE A 98 -10.33 -19.63 18.32
N THR A 99 -10.01 -20.27 19.44
CA THR A 99 -9.12 -19.72 20.47
C THR A 99 -7.73 -19.41 19.92
N SER A 100 -7.12 -20.31 19.15
CA SER A 100 -5.80 -20.08 18.56
C SER A 100 -5.83 -19.01 17.45
N SER A 101 -6.90 -18.99 16.64
CA SER A 101 -7.10 -17.97 15.60
C SER A 101 -7.32 -16.58 16.21
N TYR A 102 -8.04 -16.48 17.31
CA TYR A 102 -8.24 -15.23 18.04
C TYR A 102 -6.92 -14.72 18.63
N LYS A 103 -6.16 -15.60 19.31
CA LYS A 103 -4.86 -15.25 19.90
C LYS A 103 -3.82 -14.78 18.89
N SER A 104 -3.87 -15.29 17.66
CA SER A 104 -2.99 -14.87 16.55
C SER A 104 -3.49 -13.65 15.78
N GLY A 105 -4.69 -13.14 16.09
CA GLY A 105 -5.32 -12.04 15.35
C GLY A 105 -5.89 -12.45 13.99
N ALA A 106 -5.99 -13.74 13.69
CA ALA A 106 -6.54 -14.26 12.44
C ALA A 106 -8.07 -14.19 12.37
N ILE A 107 -8.76 -14.09 13.53
CA ILE A 107 -10.21 -13.88 13.61
C ILE A 107 -10.55 -12.88 14.70
N MET A 108 -11.56 -12.05 14.47
CA MET A 108 -12.09 -11.15 15.49
C MET A 108 -12.93 -11.91 16.51
N GLY A 109 -12.78 -11.57 17.79
CA GLY A 109 -13.55 -12.21 18.87
C GLY A 109 -15.06 -12.03 18.74
N SER A 110 -15.50 -10.94 18.09
CA SER A 110 -16.92 -10.67 17.79
C SER A 110 -17.57 -11.71 16.89
N LEU A 111 -16.80 -12.52 16.16
CA LEU A 111 -17.32 -13.55 15.26
C LEU A 111 -17.63 -14.88 15.97
N LEU A 112 -17.40 -15.00 17.29
CA LEU A 112 -17.63 -16.25 18.02
C LEU A 112 -19.06 -16.79 17.85
N GLN A 113 -20.07 -15.92 17.92
CA GLN A 113 -21.46 -16.34 17.75
C GLN A 113 -21.70 -16.93 16.35
N GLU A 114 -21.20 -16.27 15.31
CA GLU A 114 -21.34 -16.73 13.93
C GLU A 114 -20.62 -18.06 13.67
N VAL A 115 -19.45 -18.27 14.30
CA VAL A 115 -18.72 -19.55 14.23
C VAL A 115 -19.54 -20.69 14.82
N LEU A 116 -20.13 -20.48 16.01
CA LEU A 116 -20.94 -21.50 16.68
C LEU A 116 -22.23 -21.79 15.91
N GLU A 117 -22.90 -20.74 15.43
CA GLU A 117 -24.13 -20.87 14.63
C GLU A 117 -23.87 -21.55 13.29
N GLY A 118 -22.81 -21.15 12.58
CA GLY A 118 -22.41 -21.72 11.31
C GLY A 118 -22.03 -23.20 11.45
N TYR A 119 -21.33 -23.57 12.54
CA TYR A 119 -21.02 -24.97 12.84
C TYR A 119 -22.28 -25.81 13.10
N GLU A 120 -23.23 -25.31 13.92
CA GLU A 120 -24.50 -26.00 14.17
C GLU A 120 -25.27 -26.23 12.86
N LYS A 121 -25.39 -25.20 12.02
CA LYS A 121 -26.05 -25.32 10.71
C LYS A 121 -25.35 -26.32 9.80
N ALA A 122 -24.02 -26.27 9.72
CA ALA A 122 -23.25 -27.21 8.91
C ALA A 122 -23.40 -28.65 9.40
N MET A 123 -23.35 -28.87 10.71
CA MET A 123 -23.56 -30.17 11.35
C MET A 123 -24.97 -30.72 11.02
N LEU A 124 -26.02 -29.90 11.19
CA LEU A 124 -27.39 -30.33 10.90
C LEU A 124 -27.62 -30.64 9.42
N LEU A 125 -27.03 -29.86 8.51
CA LEU A 125 -27.08 -30.15 7.07
C LEU A 125 -26.36 -31.46 6.75
N TYR A 126 -25.19 -31.69 7.33
CA TYR A 126 -24.42 -32.92 7.15
C TYR A 126 -25.22 -34.15 7.62
N ILE A 127 -25.81 -34.10 8.82
CA ILE A 127 -26.62 -35.20 9.38
C ILE A 127 -27.82 -35.52 8.47
N GLN A 128 -28.40 -34.51 7.82
CA GLN A 128 -29.48 -34.69 6.85
C GLN A 128 -29.02 -35.17 5.47
N GLY A 129 -27.73 -35.44 5.27
CA GLY A 129 -27.16 -35.79 3.96
C GLY A 129 -27.18 -34.65 2.95
N LYS A 130 -27.33 -33.40 3.41
CA LYS A 130 -27.38 -32.20 2.55
C LYS A 130 -26.01 -31.53 2.46
N SER A 131 -25.78 -30.82 1.36
CA SER A 131 -24.57 -30.01 1.18
C SER A 131 -24.52 -28.86 2.19
N ILE A 132 -23.33 -28.61 2.75
CA ILE A 132 -23.07 -27.45 3.63
C ILE A 132 -22.77 -26.16 2.84
N ALA A 133 -22.85 -26.21 1.51
CA ALA A 133 -22.69 -25.06 0.61
C ALA A 133 -23.41 -23.77 1.10
N PRO A 134 -24.67 -23.81 1.57
CA PRO A 134 -25.36 -22.61 2.05
C PRO A 134 -24.67 -21.93 3.24
N VAL A 135 -23.94 -22.67 4.08
CA VAL A 135 -23.19 -22.13 5.22
C VAL A 135 -21.97 -21.36 4.71
N ILE A 136 -21.24 -21.93 3.74
CA ILE A 136 -20.08 -21.28 3.14
C ILE A 136 -20.48 -19.98 2.41
N ASP A 137 -21.64 -20.01 1.75
CA ASP A 137 -22.17 -18.83 1.06
C ASP A 137 -22.61 -17.74 2.06
N GLN A 138 -23.27 -18.14 3.16
CA GLN A 138 -23.81 -17.23 4.16
C GLN A 138 -22.73 -16.50 5.00
N TYR A 139 -21.71 -17.20 5.48
CA TYR A 139 -20.80 -16.66 6.51
C TYR A 139 -19.46 -16.19 5.93
N ASP A 140 -18.85 -15.19 6.57
CA ASP A 140 -17.55 -14.63 6.16
C ASP A 140 -16.42 -15.69 6.08
N VAL A 141 -15.34 -15.31 5.39
CA VAL A 141 -14.22 -16.21 5.04
C VAL A 141 -13.60 -16.85 6.27
N GLU A 142 -13.45 -16.12 7.38
CA GLU A 142 -12.86 -16.59 8.63
C GLU A 142 -13.72 -17.69 9.26
N VAL A 143 -15.04 -17.47 9.31
CA VAL A 143 -16.01 -18.44 9.85
C VAL A 143 -16.04 -19.69 8.98
N SER A 144 -16.16 -19.52 7.66
CA SER A 144 -16.19 -20.61 6.70
C SER A 144 -14.91 -21.45 6.71
N ASN A 145 -13.74 -20.82 6.87
CA ASN A 145 -12.47 -21.52 7.02
C ASN A 145 -12.42 -22.39 8.28
N LEU A 146 -12.87 -21.86 9.44
CA LEU A 146 -12.90 -22.65 10.68
C LEU A 146 -13.80 -23.88 10.56
N ILE A 147 -14.96 -23.74 9.91
CA ILE A 147 -15.88 -24.85 9.65
C ILE A 147 -15.22 -25.87 8.71
N MET A 148 -14.71 -25.44 7.55
CA MET A 148 -14.09 -26.34 6.56
C MET A 148 -12.82 -27.06 7.06
N GLN A 149 -12.09 -26.45 7.98
CA GLN A 149 -10.89 -27.06 8.60
C GLN A 149 -11.21 -28.02 9.74
N ASN A 150 -12.44 -28.00 10.27
CA ASN A 150 -12.83 -28.91 11.34
C ASN A 150 -12.80 -30.36 10.86
N PHE A 151 -12.33 -31.25 11.72
CA PHE A 151 -12.08 -32.62 11.32
C PHE A 151 -13.38 -33.39 11.01
N ALA A 152 -14.51 -32.99 11.61
CA ALA A 152 -15.82 -33.63 11.39
C ALA A 152 -16.32 -33.44 9.94
N PHE A 153 -15.77 -32.48 9.20
CA PHE A 153 -16.12 -32.21 7.81
C PHE A 153 -15.07 -32.71 6.81
N GLN A 154 -14.07 -33.50 7.24
CA GLN A 154 -12.98 -33.91 6.34
C GLN A 154 -13.43 -34.93 5.29
N SER A 155 -14.45 -35.73 5.58
CA SER A 155 -15.03 -36.78 4.72
C SER A 155 -16.21 -36.31 3.85
N LEU A 156 -16.44 -34.99 3.72
CA LEU A 156 -17.47 -34.45 2.84
C LEU A 156 -17.26 -34.91 1.39
N GLN A 157 -18.27 -35.55 0.79
CA GLN A 157 -18.19 -36.05 -0.59
C GLN A 157 -17.84 -34.95 -1.61
N ASN A 158 -18.37 -33.73 -1.43
CA ASN A 158 -18.14 -32.59 -2.33
C ASN A 158 -17.13 -31.58 -1.76
N LYS A 159 -16.16 -32.03 -0.97
CA LYS A 159 -15.22 -31.14 -0.27
C LYS A 159 -14.37 -30.29 -1.22
N SER A 160 -13.94 -30.84 -2.36
CA SER A 160 -13.17 -30.10 -3.37
C SER A 160 -13.95 -28.90 -3.89
N VAL A 161 -15.23 -29.09 -4.25
CA VAL A 161 -16.14 -28.03 -4.72
C VAL A 161 -16.34 -26.96 -3.64
N LEU A 162 -16.47 -27.35 -2.37
CA LEU A 162 -16.61 -26.41 -1.27
C LEU A 162 -15.32 -25.64 -0.98
N ASN A 163 -14.17 -26.29 -1.07
CA ASN A 163 -12.86 -25.64 -0.96
C ASN A 163 -12.65 -24.61 -2.09
N GLU A 164 -13.06 -24.94 -3.31
CA GLU A 164 -13.00 -24.02 -4.45
C GLU A 164 -13.92 -22.80 -4.26
N ARG A 165 -15.14 -23.01 -3.74
CA ARG A 165 -16.04 -21.90 -3.38
C ARG A 165 -15.44 -21.00 -2.30
N LEU A 166 -14.83 -21.59 -1.28
CA LEU A 166 -14.15 -20.84 -0.22
C LEU A 166 -12.89 -20.12 -0.73
N LEU A 167 -12.14 -20.72 -1.66
CA LEU A 167 -11.02 -20.09 -2.34
C LEU A 167 -11.48 -18.83 -3.07
N LEU A 168 -12.54 -18.94 -3.89
CA LEU A 168 -13.09 -17.78 -4.60
C LEU A 168 -13.48 -16.66 -3.63
N LYS A 169 -14.24 -16.99 -2.58
CA LYS A 169 -14.64 -16.04 -1.54
C LYS A 169 -13.43 -15.39 -0.85
N SER A 170 -12.37 -16.16 -0.63
CA SER A 170 -11.11 -15.66 -0.05
C SER A 170 -10.39 -14.70 -0.98
N CYS A 171 -10.34 -15.00 -2.28
CA CYS A 171 -9.77 -14.13 -3.31
C CYS A 171 -10.57 -12.83 -3.48
N GLU A 172 -11.91 -12.88 -3.42
CA GLU A 172 -12.76 -11.69 -3.48
C GLU A 172 -12.53 -10.76 -2.27
N ARG A 173 -12.39 -11.33 -1.07
CA ARG A 173 -12.13 -10.57 0.15
C ARG A 173 -10.71 -10.02 0.23
N TYR A 174 -9.74 -10.78 -0.28
CA TYR A 174 -8.31 -10.48 -0.20
C TYR A 174 -7.65 -10.58 -1.58
N PRO A 175 -7.96 -9.68 -2.52
CA PRO A 175 -7.48 -9.76 -3.91
C PRO A 175 -5.95 -9.71 -4.02
N ASP A 176 -5.28 -8.99 -3.12
CA ASP A 176 -3.81 -8.91 -3.11
C ASP A 176 -3.14 -10.22 -2.66
N ARG A 177 -3.93 -11.20 -2.19
CA ARG A 177 -3.44 -12.51 -1.72
C ARG A 177 -3.76 -13.66 -2.67
N ILE A 178 -4.31 -13.39 -3.85
CA ILE A 178 -4.67 -14.43 -4.83
C ILE A 178 -3.51 -15.41 -5.08
N LEU A 179 -2.30 -14.92 -5.38
CA LEU A 179 -1.14 -15.78 -5.63
C LEU A 179 -0.73 -16.62 -4.41
N LYS A 180 -0.90 -16.07 -3.20
CA LYS A 180 -0.64 -16.79 -1.95
C LYS A 180 -1.67 -17.89 -1.68
N PHE A 181 -2.92 -17.72 -2.12
CA PHE A 181 -3.93 -18.77 -2.02
C PHE A 181 -3.70 -19.86 -3.08
N LEU A 182 -3.40 -19.44 -4.31
CA LEU A 182 -3.06 -20.36 -5.40
C LEU A 182 -1.79 -21.17 -5.14
N SER A 183 -0.80 -20.64 -4.41
CA SER A 183 0.41 -21.41 -4.10
C SER A 183 0.14 -22.62 -3.20
N ARG A 184 -1.01 -22.61 -2.50
CA ARG A 184 -1.48 -23.73 -1.66
C ARG A 184 -2.47 -24.64 -2.39
N THR A 185 -3.07 -24.16 -3.48
CA THR A 185 -4.10 -24.86 -4.27
C THR A 185 -3.89 -24.64 -5.77
N PRO A 186 -2.69 -24.92 -6.30
CA PRO A 186 -2.34 -24.60 -7.69
C PRO A 186 -3.17 -25.40 -8.71
N GLU A 187 -3.77 -26.50 -8.30
CA GLU A 187 -4.64 -27.38 -9.09
C GLU A 187 -6.09 -26.89 -9.21
N ALA A 188 -6.49 -25.81 -8.51
CA ALA A 188 -7.86 -25.31 -8.52
C ALA A 188 -8.39 -25.09 -9.94
N SER A 189 -9.65 -25.48 -10.19
CA SER A 189 -10.28 -25.39 -11.51
C SER A 189 -10.30 -23.96 -12.07
N MET A 190 -10.45 -22.97 -11.19
CA MET A 190 -10.48 -21.54 -11.49
C MET A 190 -9.11 -20.85 -11.47
N ALA A 191 -8.02 -21.60 -11.30
CA ALA A 191 -6.69 -21.03 -11.09
C ALA A 191 -6.27 -20.10 -12.24
N ASP A 192 -6.57 -20.42 -13.49
CA ASP A 192 -6.18 -19.58 -14.64
C ASP A 192 -6.93 -18.23 -14.65
N SER A 193 -8.20 -18.23 -14.24
CA SER A 193 -8.98 -16.99 -14.08
C SER A 193 -8.44 -16.13 -12.95
N LEU A 194 -8.08 -16.76 -11.83
CA LEU A 194 -7.46 -16.08 -10.70
C LEU A 194 -6.05 -15.55 -11.03
N LEU A 195 -5.26 -16.30 -11.79
CA LEU A 195 -3.95 -15.85 -12.30
C LEU A 195 -4.09 -14.63 -13.21
N MET A 196 -5.11 -14.58 -14.07
CA MET A 196 -5.36 -13.42 -14.93
C MET A 196 -5.70 -12.17 -14.11
N GLU A 197 -6.51 -12.32 -13.06
CA GLU A 197 -6.83 -11.23 -12.15
C GLU A 197 -5.58 -10.77 -11.37
N ALA A 198 -4.78 -11.71 -10.87
CA ALA A 198 -3.52 -11.41 -10.20
C ALA A 198 -2.51 -10.71 -11.12
N ALA A 199 -2.42 -11.12 -12.39
CA ALA A 199 -1.53 -10.52 -13.38
C ALA A 199 -1.85 -9.04 -13.63
N LYS A 200 -3.14 -8.68 -13.68
CA LYS A 200 -3.58 -7.29 -13.88
C LYS A 200 -3.33 -6.41 -12.66
N ARG A 201 -3.48 -6.98 -11.46
CA ARG A 201 -3.34 -6.24 -10.19
C ARG A 201 -1.88 -6.06 -9.78
N SER A 202 -1.13 -7.16 -9.79
CA SER A 202 0.22 -7.25 -9.23
C SER A 202 1.13 -8.04 -10.18
N PRO A 203 1.46 -7.48 -11.36
CA PRO A 203 2.28 -8.18 -12.34
C PRO A 203 3.69 -8.46 -11.78
N GLU A 204 4.22 -7.61 -10.89
CA GLU A 204 5.53 -7.83 -10.24
C GLU A 204 5.52 -9.04 -9.29
N ASP A 205 4.42 -9.23 -8.55
CA ASP A 205 4.28 -10.43 -7.71
C ASP A 205 4.18 -11.67 -8.59
N LEU A 206 3.39 -11.62 -9.67
CA LEU A 206 3.30 -12.71 -10.63
C LEU A 206 4.68 -13.09 -11.20
N TYR A 207 5.52 -12.11 -11.53
CA TYR A 207 6.91 -12.34 -11.95
C TYR A 207 7.69 -13.15 -10.90
N ASN A 208 7.56 -12.80 -9.62
CA ASN A 208 8.26 -13.51 -8.54
C ASN A 208 7.78 -14.96 -8.40
N TYR A 209 6.47 -15.20 -8.48
CA TYR A 209 5.91 -16.56 -8.46
C TYR A 209 6.27 -17.35 -9.72
N ALA A 210 6.32 -16.71 -10.89
CA ALA A 210 6.73 -17.34 -12.15
C ALA A 210 8.19 -17.83 -12.12
N ALA A 211 9.07 -17.14 -11.39
CA ALA A 211 10.47 -17.53 -11.21
C ALA A 211 10.65 -18.72 -10.25
N ALA A 212 9.62 -19.10 -9.49
CA ALA A 212 9.70 -20.20 -8.53
C ALA A 212 9.65 -21.57 -9.22
N ALA A 213 10.41 -22.54 -8.72
CA ALA A 213 10.45 -23.91 -9.22
C ALA A 213 9.36 -24.82 -8.61
N ASP A 214 8.22 -24.26 -8.21
CA ASP A 214 7.09 -24.98 -7.62
C ASP A 214 5.97 -25.23 -8.64
N LEU A 215 4.88 -25.87 -8.19
CA LEU A 215 3.76 -26.23 -9.07
C LEU A 215 3.02 -25.00 -9.62
N LEU A 216 2.92 -23.92 -8.83
CA LEU A 216 2.30 -22.68 -9.27
C LEU A 216 3.19 -21.97 -10.30
N GLY A 217 4.49 -21.88 -10.06
CA GLY A 217 5.45 -21.31 -11.01
C GLY A 217 5.41 -22.02 -12.37
N LYS A 218 5.39 -23.36 -12.37
CA LYS A 218 5.20 -24.15 -13.61
C LYS A 218 3.87 -23.85 -14.31
N ARG A 219 2.79 -23.70 -13.55
CA ARG A 219 1.47 -23.34 -14.12
C ARG A 219 1.50 -21.95 -14.76
N ILE A 220 2.13 -20.97 -14.11
CA ILE A 220 2.32 -19.62 -14.65
C ILE A 220 3.16 -19.66 -15.93
N GLN A 221 4.26 -20.41 -15.94
CA GLN A 221 5.16 -20.56 -17.09
C GLN A 221 4.51 -21.23 -18.31
N THR A 222 3.51 -22.08 -18.10
CA THR A 222 2.81 -22.81 -19.16
C THR A 222 1.50 -22.16 -19.61
N SER A 223 1.14 -21.01 -19.03
CA SER A 223 -0.07 -20.28 -19.39
C SER A 223 -0.06 -19.82 -20.86
N SER A 224 -1.23 -19.92 -21.50
CA SER A 224 -1.48 -19.40 -22.84
C SER A 224 -1.99 -17.96 -22.85
N GLU A 225 -2.33 -17.41 -21.68
CA GLU A 225 -2.83 -16.03 -21.56
C GLU A 225 -1.67 -15.05 -21.86
N PRO A 226 -1.85 -14.10 -22.81
CA PRO A 226 -0.77 -13.23 -23.28
C PRO A 226 0.00 -12.45 -22.21
N LEU A 227 -0.68 -11.85 -21.23
CA LEU A 227 -0.02 -11.07 -20.17
C LEU A 227 0.80 -11.97 -19.25
N ILE A 228 0.22 -13.06 -18.76
CA ILE A 228 0.88 -14.06 -17.91
C ILE A 228 2.08 -14.66 -18.65
N LYS A 229 1.90 -15.05 -19.91
CA LYS A 229 2.97 -15.62 -20.75
C LYS A 229 4.14 -14.66 -20.91
N THR A 230 3.86 -13.37 -21.12
CA THR A 230 4.91 -12.34 -21.25
C THR A 230 5.66 -12.12 -19.94
N ILE A 231 4.94 -12.03 -18.81
CA ILE A 231 5.55 -11.92 -17.47
C ILE A 231 6.40 -13.15 -17.16
N ALA A 232 5.91 -14.36 -17.48
CA ALA A 232 6.64 -15.59 -17.29
C ALA A 232 7.91 -15.66 -18.17
N ALA A 233 7.83 -15.21 -19.42
CA ALA A 233 8.97 -15.11 -20.30
C ALA A 233 10.05 -14.18 -19.70
N PHE A 234 9.66 -13.00 -19.21
CA PHE A 234 10.60 -12.12 -18.52
C PHE A 234 11.22 -12.79 -17.29
N SER A 235 10.43 -13.51 -16.49
CA SER A 235 10.96 -14.20 -15.29
C SER A 235 12.02 -15.26 -15.60
N SER A 236 12.01 -15.80 -16.82
CA SER A 236 12.97 -16.80 -17.30
C SER A 236 14.23 -16.19 -17.93
N MET A 237 14.23 -14.88 -18.21
CA MET A 237 15.35 -14.19 -18.84
C MET A 237 16.42 -13.76 -17.84
N LYS A 238 17.69 -13.80 -18.27
CA LYS A 238 18.78 -13.18 -17.53
C LYS A 238 18.54 -11.66 -17.47
N SER A 239 18.45 -11.12 -16.26
CA SER A 239 18.09 -9.71 -16.01
C SER A 239 16.67 -9.32 -16.46
N GLY A 240 15.73 -10.26 -16.46
CA GLY A 240 14.32 -10.03 -16.84
C GLY A 240 13.63 -8.85 -16.16
N ARG A 241 14.05 -8.49 -14.94
CA ARG A 241 13.54 -7.28 -14.25
C ARG A 241 13.77 -5.97 -15.01
N LEU A 242 14.77 -5.90 -15.90
CA LEU A 242 15.03 -4.74 -16.75
C LEU A 242 14.03 -4.60 -17.91
N PHE A 243 13.27 -5.65 -18.23
CA PHE A 243 12.23 -5.62 -19.26
C PHE A 243 10.90 -5.15 -18.70
N PHE A 244 10.74 -5.32 -17.40
CA PHE A 244 9.48 -5.11 -16.70
C PHE A 244 8.90 -3.68 -16.81
N PRO A 245 9.71 -2.59 -16.79
CA PRO A 245 9.22 -1.24 -17.08
C PRO A 245 8.45 -1.09 -18.39
N PHE A 246 8.75 -1.96 -19.36
CA PHE A 246 8.22 -1.92 -20.72
C PHE A 246 7.14 -2.97 -20.97
N LEU A 247 6.65 -3.66 -19.92
CA LEU A 247 5.65 -4.72 -20.04
C LEU A 247 4.44 -4.29 -20.88
N ASP A 248 3.87 -3.11 -20.61
CA ASP A 248 2.70 -2.62 -21.36
C ASP A 248 3.03 -2.32 -22.83
N GLN A 249 4.21 -1.75 -23.10
CA GLN A 249 4.67 -1.44 -24.47
C GLN A 249 4.87 -2.73 -25.27
N VAL A 250 5.43 -3.78 -24.65
CA VAL A 250 5.60 -5.10 -25.25
C VAL A 250 4.23 -5.73 -25.52
N MET A 251 3.30 -5.67 -24.56
CA MET A 251 1.94 -6.17 -24.72
C MET A 251 1.16 -5.48 -25.85
N GLN A 252 1.44 -4.20 -26.10
CA GLN A 252 0.86 -3.43 -27.19
C GLN A 252 1.60 -3.59 -28.53
N GLY A 253 2.70 -4.33 -28.57
CA GLY A 253 3.55 -4.46 -29.76
C GLY A 253 4.26 -3.17 -30.17
N LYS A 254 4.32 -2.16 -29.28
CA LYS A 254 4.99 -0.87 -29.54
C LYS A 254 6.51 -0.98 -29.47
N ILE A 255 7.03 -1.93 -28.69
CA ILE A 255 8.46 -2.20 -28.56
C ILE A 255 8.73 -3.71 -28.65
N ALA A 256 9.78 -4.08 -29.38
CA ALA A 256 10.22 -5.46 -29.48
C ALA A 256 11.19 -5.80 -28.32
N ILE A 257 11.23 -7.07 -27.90
CA ILE A 257 12.09 -7.53 -26.80
C ILE A 257 13.58 -7.29 -27.15
N GLU A 258 13.95 -7.48 -28.41
CA GLU A 258 15.30 -7.28 -28.92
C GLU A 258 15.75 -5.82 -28.83
N GLN A 259 14.82 -4.87 -28.95
CA GLN A 259 15.12 -3.44 -28.76
C GLN A 259 15.45 -3.14 -27.31
N ILE A 260 14.73 -3.76 -26.36
CA ILE A 260 15.02 -3.65 -24.93
C ILE A 260 16.37 -4.31 -24.61
N GLU A 261 16.62 -5.51 -25.13
CA GLU A 261 17.90 -6.21 -24.97
C GLU A 261 19.09 -5.38 -25.44
N SER A 262 18.93 -4.66 -26.56
CA SER A 262 19.97 -3.76 -27.05
C SER A 262 20.13 -2.55 -26.15
N ALA A 263 19.04 -1.93 -25.68
CA ALA A 263 19.09 -0.76 -24.80
C ALA A 263 19.75 -1.10 -23.46
N VAL A 264 19.46 -2.26 -22.87
CA VAL A 264 20.02 -2.72 -21.59
C VAL A 264 21.56 -2.76 -21.58
N LYS A 265 22.20 -2.90 -22.75
CA LYS A 265 23.67 -2.93 -22.88
C LYS A 265 24.32 -1.54 -22.79
N ASP A 266 23.56 -0.45 -22.89
CA ASP A 266 24.03 0.92 -22.77
C ASP A 266 23.15 1.68 -21.77
N SER A 267 23.72 2.07 -20.63
CA SER A 267 22.98 2.76 -19.56
C SER A 267 22.27 4.02 -20.03
N ILE A 268 22.86 4.75 -20.99
CA ILE A 268 22.24 5.96 -21.55
C ILE A 268 21.07 5.56 -22.44
N ALA A 269 21.24 4.58 -23.32
CA ALA A 269 20.15 4.10 -24.18
C ALA A 269 18.97 3.57 -23.36
N TYR A 270 19.24 2.81 -22.30
CA TYR A 270 18.23 2.30 -21.39
C TYR A 270 17.51 3.43 -20.64
N PHE A 271 18.23 4.41 -20.11
CA PHE A 271 17.62 5.56 -19.43
C PHE A 271 16.71 6.36 -20.38
N LYS A 272 17.16 6.61 -21.62
CA LYS A 272 16.32 7.25 -22.65
C LYS A 272 15.04 6.47 -22.92
N LEU A 273 15.13 5.14 -22.96
CA LEU A 273 13.98 4.29 -23.20
C LEU A 273 12.97 4.36 -22.03
N LEU A 274 13.46 4.38 -20.78
CA LEU A 274 12.61 4.60 -19.60
C LEU A 274 11.90 5.95 -19.69
N VAL A 275 12.63 7.03 -20.00
CA VAL A 275 12.07 8.38 -20.16
C VAL A 275 10.99 8.41 -21.24
N GLN A 276 11.27 7.87 -22.43
CA GLN A 276 10.31 7.84 -23.52
C GLN A 276 9.05 7.07 -23.15
N THR A 277 9.20 5.94 -22.45
CA THR A 277 8.08 5.13 -21.95
C THR A 277 7.25 5.89 -20.94
N LYS A 278 7.92 6.64 -20.04
CA LYS A 278 7.25 7.45 -19.01
C LYS A 278 6.43 8.59 -19.62
N ILE A 279 6.93 9.24 -20.67
CA ILE A 279 6.20 10.28 -21.42
C ILE A 279 4.95 9.71 -22.11
N ASP A 280 5.06 8.55 -22.77
CA ASP A 280 3.90 7.87 -23.40
C ASP A 280 2.84 7.50 -22.35
N TYR A 281 3.27 6.96 -21.21
CA TYR A 281 2.37 6.62 -20.10
C TYR A 281 1.71 7.86 -19.51
N ALA A 282 2.45 8.95 -19.30
CA ALA A 282 1.89 10.21 -18.82
C ALA A 282 0.83 10.78 -19.79
N GLU A 283 1.08 10.71 -21.10
CA GLU A 283 0.08 11.13 -22.09
C GLU A 283 -1.20 10.29 -21.99
N ARG A 284 -1.06 8.98 -21.88
CA ARG A 284 -2.18 8.03 -21.76
C ARG A 284 -2.98 8.24 -20.47
N MET A 285 -2.30 8.46 -19.35
CA MET A 285 -2.96 8.74 -18.07
C MET A 285 -3.80 10.02 -18.09
N ARG A 286 -3.41 11.04 -18.86
CA ARG A 286 -4.26 12.23 -19.08
C ARG A 286 -5.55 11.94 -19.83
N ARG A 287 -5.58 10.83 -20.58
CA ARG A 287 -6.77 10.31 -21.28
C ARG A 287 -7.51 9.24 -20.44
N ALA A 288 -7.22 9.16 -19.14
CA ALA A 288 -7.78 8.21 -18.18
C ALA A 288 -7.47 6.72 -18.47
N ASP A 289 -6.38 6.45 -19.21
CA ASP A 289 -5.85 5.09 -19.39
C ASP A 289 -4.95 4.68 -18.20
N THR A 290 -4.81 3.38 -17.97
CA THR A 290 -4.03 2.78 -16.87
C THR A 290 -2.93 1.86 -17.45
N PRO A 291 -1.70 2.36 -17.63
CA PRO A 291 -0.60 1.54 -18.13
C PRO A 291 -0.17 0.48 -17.11
N LEU A 292 0.23 -0.69 -17.61
CA LEU A 292 0.81 -1.76 -16.79
C LEU A 292 2.23 -1.39 -16.34
N ALA A 293 2.62 -1.90 -15.16
CA ALA A 293 3.99 -1.78 -14.62
C ALA A 293 4.51 -0.34 -14.43
N LEU A 294 3.63 0.65 -14.23
CA LEU A 294 4.02 2.04 -13.97
C LEU A 294 4.96 2.20 -12.76
N GLN A 295 4.71 1.45 -11.67
CA GLN A 295 5.54 1.51 -10.47
C GLN A 295 6.97 0.98 -10.72
N ALA A 296 7.11 -0.11 -11.47
CA ALA A 296 8.41 -0.61 -11.88
C ALA A 296 9.15 0.41 -12.75
N LEU A 297 8.45 1.06 -13.68
CA LEU A 297 9.02 2.12 -14.51
C LEU A 297 9.56 3.28 -13.66
N ASP A 298 8.77 3.77 -12.69
CA ASP A 298 9.20 4.85 -11.80
C ASP A 298 10.41 4.45 -10.95
N THR A 299 10.40 3.22 -10.42
CA THR A 299 11.51 2.68 -9.62
C THR A 299 12.80 2.58 -10.44
N TRP A 300 12.72 2.06 -11.66
CA TRP A 300 13.89 1.94 -12.53
C TRP A 300 14.36 3.30 -13.05
N LEU A 301 13.46 4.25 -13.31
CA LEU A 301 13.81 5.59 -13.72
C LEU A 301 14.56 6.35 -12.61
N GLU A 302 14.07 6.31 -11.36
CA GLU A 302 14.75 6.86 -10.19
C GLU A 302 16.12 6.20 -9.98
N ARG A 303 16.15 4.86 -9.97
CA ARG A 303 17.40 4.12 -9.79
C ARG A 303 18.44 4.52 -10.84
N LYS A 304 18.04 4.59 -12.11
CA LYS A 304 18.96 4.87 -13.22
C LYS A 304 19.37 6.33 -13.29
N ALA A 305 18.48 7.26 -12.97
CA ALA A 305 18.84 8.67 -12.78
C ALA A 305 19.93 8.83 -11.72
N THR A 306 19.74 8.18 -10.56
CA THR A 306 20.64 8.30 -9.41
C THR A 306 21.97 7.60 -9.64
N GLU A 307 21.94 6.29 -9.92
CA GLU A 307 23.15 5.46 -10.04
C GLU A 307 23.98 5.83 -11.26
N ASP A 308 23.34 6.08 -12.41
CA ASP A 308 24.07 6.23 -13.66
C ASP A 308 24.36 7.70 -14.00
N PHE A 309 23.78 8.71 -13.34
CA PHE A 309 24.03 10.11 -13.69
C PHE A 309 24.31 11.01 -12.49
N ILE A 310 23.42 11.06 -11.49
CA ILE A 310 23.58 11.97 -10.34
C ILE A 310 24.85 11.63 -9.55
N ALA A 311 25.08 10.36 -9.26
CA ALA A 311 26.28 9.91 -8.55
C ALA A 311 27.57 10.39 -9.22
N ASP A 312 27.67 10.27 -10.55
CA ASP A 312 28.85 10.68 -11.32
C ASP A 312 29.09 12.20 -11.27
N ILE A 313 28.05 13.01 -11.49
CA ILE A 313 28.22 14.48 -11.50
C ILE A 313 28.45 15.04 -10.09
N ASN A 314 27.95 14.37 -9.05
CA ASN A 314 28.21 14.68 -7.65
C ASN A 314 29.62 14.26 -7.23
N ALA A 315 30.11 13.11 -7.69
CA ALA A 315 31.48 12.69 -7.43
C ALA A 315 32.51 13.70 -7.96
N LEU A 316 32.14 14.43 -9.01
CA LEU A 316 32.94 15.49 -9.62
C LEU A 316 32.58 16.90 -9.08
N HIS A 317 32.00 17.04 -7.88
CA HIS A 317 31.59 18.35 -7.34
C HIS A 317 32.76 19.35 -7.13
N ASP A 318 33.98 18.87 -6.95
CA ASP A 318 35.21 19.69 -6.86
C ASP A 318 35.78 20.10 -8.24
N GLU A 319 35.30 19.50 -9.34
CA GLU A 319 35.78 19.79 -10.69
C GLU A 319 35.23 21.13 -11.19
N ARG A 320 36.13 22.07 -11.47
CA ARG A 320 35.78 23.42 -11.90
C ARG A 320 35.43 23.51 -13.37
N ASN A 321 35.86 22.58 -14.22
CA ASN A 321 35.56 22.56 -15.64
C ASN A 321 34.19 21.90 -15.90
N PRO A 322 33.15 22.66 -16.30
CA PRO A 322 31.81 22.10 -16.52
C PRO A 322 31.75 21.07 -17.65
N ALA A 323 32.66 21.14 -18.62
CA ALA A 323 32.72 20.17 -19.72
C ALA A 323 33.25 18.81 -19.26
N VAL A 324 34.02 18.78 -18.16
CA VAL A 324 34.47 17.53 -17.53
C VAL A 324 33.40 17.03 -16.56
N ARG A 325 32.99 17.87 -15.62
CA ARG A 325 32.01 17.52 -14.57
C ARG A 325 30.70 16.97 -15.13
N PHE A 326 30.16 17.61 -16.16
CA PHE A 326 28.83 17.29 -16.68
C PHE A 326 28.86 16.54 -18.02
N ARG A 327 30.01 15.98 -18.42
CA ARG A 327 30.18 15.27 -19.69
C ARG A 327 29.14 14.16 -19.90
N LYS A 328 28.74 13.47 -18.82
CA LYS A 328 27.76 12.38 -18.88
C LYS A 328 26.36 12.86 -19.30
N LEU A 329 26.06 14.13 -19.07
CA LEU A 329 24.81 14.77 -19.47
C LEU A 329 24.78 15.14 -20.97
N ASP A 330 25.93 15.11 -21.66
CA ASP A 330 26.02 15.63 -23.03
C ASP A 330 25.23 14.81 -24.04
N LYS A 331 24.93 13.55 -23.72
CA LYS A 331 24.11 12.69 -24.58
C LYS A 331 22.62 12.82 -24.30
N LEU A 332 22.21 13.58 -23.28
CA LEU A 332 20.82 13.71 -22.89
C LEU A 332 20.10 14.86 -23.62
N SER A 333 18.83 14.63 -23.95
CA SER A 333 17.89 15.63 -24.47
C SER A 333 17.28 16.46 -23.34
N HIS A 334 16.53 17.51 -23.70
CA HIS A 334 15.87 18.37 -22.70
C HIS A 334 14.81 17.61 -21.87
N THR A 335 14.12 16.62 -22.44
CA THR A 335 13.16 15.79 -21.69
C THR A 335 13.87 14.80 -20.78
N GLU A 336 14.96 14.19 -21.24
CA GLU A 336 15.77 13.29 -20.41
C GLU A 336 16.41 14.03 -19.23
N LEU A 337 16.86 15.27 -19.43
CA LEU A 337 17.37 16.13 -18.36
C LEU A 337 16.27 16.56 -17.38
N TYR A 338 15.05 16.80 -17.86
CA TYR A 338 13.90 17.03 -16.99
C TYR A 338 13.63 15.83 -16.09
N TYR A 339 13.58 14.62 -16.67
CA TYR A 339 13.37 13.39 -15.90
C TYR A 339 14.52 13.08 -14.95
N LEU A 340 15.76 13.38 -15.35
CA LEU A 340 16.92 13.27 -14.48
C LEU A 340 16.78 14.18 -13.24
N ALA A 341 16.28 15.40 -13.40
CA ALA A 341 16.04 16.30 -12.28
C ALA A 341 14.98 15.76 -11.31
N VAL A 342 13.81 15.35 -11.81
CA VAL A 342 12.69 14.91 -10.96
C VAL A 342 12.88 13.51 -10.34
N ALA A 343 13.65 12.65 -11.00
CA ALA A 343 13.91 11.28 -10.54
C ALA A 343 15.17 11.21 -9.67
N GLY A 344 16.16 12.06 -9.91
CA GLY A 344 17.42 12.10 -9.16
C GLY A 344 17.43 13.05 -7.96
N GLU A 345 16.31 13.73 -7.68
CA GLU A 345 16.20 14.81 -6.71
C GLU A 345 16.81 14.50 -5.33
N LYS A 346 16.50 13.33 -4.77
CA LYS A 346 16.85 12.97 -3.39
C LYS A 346 18.37 13.00 -3.13
N GLU A 347 19.16 12.74 -4.16
CA GLU A 347 20.62 12.66 -4.07
C GLU A 347 21.31 13.86 -4.72
N MET A 348 20.55 14.84 -5.25
CA MET A 348 21.11 15.90 -6.09
C MET A 348 21.69 17.06 -5.27
N TYR A 349 22.96 17.38 -5.52
CA TYR A 349 23.58 18.58 -4.95
C TYR A 349 23.05 19.86 -5.61
N THR A 350 23.01 20.96 -4.87
CA THR A 350 22.60 22.27 -5.37
C THR A 350 23.37 22.67 -6.64
N SER A 351 24.71 22.54 -6.64
CA SER A 351 25.53 22.88 -7.80
C SER A 351 25.29 21.93 -8.98
N SER A 352 24.97 20.65 -8.73
CA SER A 352 24.67 19.67 -9.79
C SER A 352 23.37 20.03 -10.53
N PHE A 353 22.36 20.55 -9.83
CA PHE A 353 21.15 21.06 -10.48
C PHE A 353 21.40 22.41 -11.17
N VAL A 354 21.91 23.40 -10.44
CA VAL A 354 21.97 24.81 -10.86
C VAL A 354 22.98 25.05 -11.97
N GLU A 355 24.14 24.38 -11.94
CA GLU A 355 25.22 24.55 -12.95
C GLU A 355 25.19 23.45 -14.01
N GLY A 356 24.61 22.30 -13.67
CA GLY A 356 24.60 21.10 -14.47
C GLY A 356 23.32 20.95 -15.28
N ILE A 357 22.29 20.41 -14.62
CA ILE A 357 21.08 19.88 -15.25
C ILE A 357 20.18 21.02 -15.76
N TYR A 358 19.83 21.98 -14.90
CA TYR A 358 18.84 23.02 -15.22
C TYR A 358 19.24 23.89 -16.44
N PRO A 359 20.48 24.42 -16.54
CA PRO A 359 20.88 25.19 -17.72
C PRO A 359 20.87 24.35 -19.00
N ARG A 360 21.28 23.08 -18.90
CA ARG A 360 21.36 22.16 -20.05
C ARG A 360 19.99 21.84 -20.61
N ILE A 361 18.94 21.75 -19.79
CA ILE A 361 17.56 21.58 -20.29
C ILE A 361 17.26 22.61 -21.37
N PHE A 362 17.48 23.89 -21.08
CA PHE A 362 17.16 24.97 -22.01
C PHE A 362 18.17 25.12 -23.15
N GLN A 363 19.45 24.82 -22.92
CA GLN A 363 20.47 24.80 -23.98
C GLN A 363 20.19 23.72 -25.04
N ARG A 364 19.52 22.63 -24.66
CA ARG A 364 19.13 21.54 -25.58
C ARG A 364 17.82 21.79 -26.32
N MET A 365 17.11 22.87 -26.01
CA MET A 365 15.89 23.26 -26.71
C MET A 365 16.19 24.24 -27.84
N ARG A 366 15.58 24.04 -29.00
CA ARG A 366 15.66 25.00 -30.11
C ARG A 366 15.10 26.37 -29.72
N ILE A 367 13.99 26.37 -28.99
CA ILE A 367 13.36 27.55 -28.40
C ILE A 367 13.26 27.26 -26.90
N PRO A 368 13.99 27.98 -26.03
CA PRO A 368 14.14 27.65 -24.61
C PRO A 368 12.92 28.09 -23.78
N ARG A 369 11.74 27.60 -24.19
CA ARG A 369 10.43 27.93 -23.63
C ARG A 369 10.00 26.88 -22.60
N ALA A 370 9.75 27.31 -21.37
CA ALA A 370 9.42 26.41 -20.26
C ALA A 370 8.03 25.76 -20.41
N ASP A 371 7.07 26.46 -21.00
CA ASP A 371 5.77 25.90 -21.38
C ASP A 371 5.91 24.78 -22.44
N SER A 372 6.81 24.95 -23.40
CA SER A 372 7.14 23.89 -24.37
C SER A 372 7.80 22.68 -23.73
N LEU A 373 8.66 22.89 -22.72
CA LEU A 373 9.26 21.78 -21.94
C LEU A 373 8.17 20.95 -21.27
N LEU A 374 7.24 21.59 -20.55
CA LEU A 374 6.14 20.91 -19.86
C LEU A 374 5.22 20.17 -20.82
N ALA A 375 4.93 20.75 -21.99
CA ALA A 375 4.16 20.08 -23.04
C ALA A 375 4.86 18.80 -23.54
N ASN A 376 6.18 18.86 -23.76
CA ASN A 376 6.99 17.74 -24.26
C ASN A 376 7.05 16.54 -23.29
N VAL A 377 6.89 16.78 -21.99
CA VAL A 377 6.86 15.73 -20.95
C VAL A 377 5.44 15.43 -20.49
N SER A 378 4.43 15.83 -21.26
CA SER A 378 3.03 15.58 -20.92
C SER A 378 2.59 16.14 -19.56
N PHE A 379 3.26 17.17 -19.05
CA PHE A 379 3.10 17.72 -17.69
C PHE A 379 3.31 16.68 -16.58
N ASP A 380 3.97 15.57 -16.87
CA ASP A 380 4.32 14.58 -15.86
C ASP A 380 5.28 15.20 -14.84
N PHE A 381 5.05 14.94 -13.55
CA PHE A 381 5.85 15.52 -12.45
C PHE A 381 6.00 17.06 -12.44
N TYR A 382 5.14 17.83 -13.13
CA TYR A 382 5.33 19.29 -13.22
C TYR A 382 5.33 20.00 -11.86
N ARG A 383 4.56 19.51 -10.88
CA ARG A 383 4.57 20.04 -9.51
C ARG A 383 5.91 19.79 -8.83
N ARG A 384 6.41 18.56 -8.91
CA ARG A 384 7.74 18.19 -8.40
C ARG A 384 8.83 19.04 -9.03
N PHE A 385 8.79 19.24 -10.35
CA PHE A 385 9.77 20.09 -11.04
C PHE A 385 9.69 21.56 -10.60
N ILE A 386 8.48 22.11 -10.40
CA ILE A 386 8.29 23.46 -9.83
C ILE A 386 8.88 23.53 -8.42
N ARG A 387 8.64 22.53 -7.57
CA ARG A 387 9.22 22.46 -6.23
C ARG A 387 10.74 22.43 -6.27
N ILE A 388 11.34 21.59 -7.11
CA ILE A 388 12.80 21.53 -7.33
C ILE A 388 13.33 22.91 -7.75
N CYS A 389 12.67 23.56 -8.72
CA CYS A 389 13.06 24.89 -9.15
C CYS A 389 12.95 25.92 -8.01
N ALA A 390 11.95 25.81 -7.14
CA ALA A 390 11.79 26.69 -5.98
C ALA A 390 12.90 26.46 -4.94
N ALA A 391 13.17 25.19 -4.60
CA ALA A 391 14.20 24.79 -3.64
C ALA A 391 15.60 25.26 -4.04
N TYR A 392 15.92 25.22 -5.34
CA TYR A 392 17.21 25.68 -5.86
C TYR A 392 17.18 27.11 -6.42
N ASN A 393 16.17 27.92 -6.08
CA ASN A 393 16.05 29.34 -6.45
C ASN A 393 16.14 29.62 -7.98
N THR A 394 15.61 28.71 -8.80
CA THR A 394 15.52 28.86 -10.27
C THR A 394 14.09 29.05 -10.77
N LEU A 395 13.07 28.95 -9.90
CA LEU A 395 11.66 29.09 -10.28
C LEU A 395 11.37 30.42 -10.99
N GLY A 396 11.96 31.53 -10.53
CA GLY A 396 11.78 32.83 -11.18
C GLY A 396 12.36 32.89 -12.59
N ASP A 397 13.46 32.18 -12.88
CA ASP A 397 13.97 32.01 -14.25
C ASP A 397 13.05 31.10 -15.08
N PHE A 398 12.60 29.99 -14.50
CA PHE A 398 11.70 29.05 -15.15
C PHE A 398 10.40 29.72 -15.61
N LEU A 399 9.75 30.49 -14.73
CA LEU A 399 8.51 31.20 -15.05
C LEU A 399 8.70 32.34 -16.07
N ARG A 400 9.88 32.96 -16.12
CA ARG A 400 10.20 34.00 -17.13
C ARG A 400 10.43 33.44 -18.53
N ARG A 401 10.63 32.13 -18.67
CA ARG A 401 10.78 31.43 -19.95
C ARG A 401 9.46 31.03 -20.61
N MET A 402 8.34 31.56 -20.13
CA MET A 402 7.00 31.37 -20.70
C MET A 402 6.22 32.68 -20.63
N ASP A 403 5.09 32.76 -21.34
CA ASP A 403 4.27 33.98 -21.32
C ASP A 403 3.68 34.22 -19.92
N ARG A 404 3.56 35.49 -19.50
CA ARG A 404 3.12 35.87 -18.15
C ARG A 404 1.74 35.31 -17.79
N SER A 405 0.81 35.28 -18.73
CA SER A 405 -0.52 34.66 -18.53
C SER A 405 -0.39 33.17 -18.23
N TYR A 406 0.41 32.46 -19.04
CA TYR A 406 0.65 31.04 -18.89
C TYR A 406 1.33 30.72 -17.56
N ALA A 407 2.34 31.49 -17.15
CA ALA A 407 3.00 31.33 -15.85
C ALA A 407 2.00 31.42 -14.68
N ARG A 408 1.06 32.36 -14.73
CA ARG A 408 0.02 32.50 -13.71
C ARG A 408 -0.94 31.31 -13.71
N ASP A 409 -1.38 30.86 -14.88
CA ASP A 409 -2.29 29.72 -14.99
C ASP A 409 -1.62 28.40 -14.57
N LEU A 410 -0.34 28.24 -14.88
CA LEU A 410 0.48 27.15 -14.36
C LEU A 410 0.54 27.17 -12.83
N MET A 411 0.80 28.32 -12.21
CA MET A 411 0.87 28.43 -10.75
C MET A 411 -0.50 28.30 -10.06
N ARG A 412 -1.61 28.63 -10.72
CA ARG A 412 -2.95 28.27 -10.26
C ARG A 412 -3.18 26.76 -10.33
N SER A 413 -2.78 26.15 -11.45
CA SER A 413 -2.91 24.70 -11.65
C SER A 413 -2.05 23.94 -10.64
N PHE A 414 -0.86 24.46 -10.33
CA PHE A 414 0.05 24.00 -9.28
C PHE A 414 -0.59 23.95 -7.90
N ALA A 415 -1.61 24.76 -7.60
CA ALA A 415 -2.34 24.71 -6.33
C ALA A 415 -3.71 23.99 -6.40
N THR A 416 -4.06 23.38 -7.54
CA THR A 416 -5.42 22.87 -7.81
C THR A 416 -5.47 21.37 -8.05
N GLY A 417 -6.54 20.72 -7.57
CA GLY A 417 -6.82 19.30 -7.77
C GLY A 417 -5.98 18.36 -6.90
N LEU A 418 -5.38 18.87 -5.82
CA LEU A 418 -4.50 18.11 -4.92
C LEU A 418 -5.25 16.96 -4.22
N GLU A 419 -6.56 17.10 -4.05
CA GLU A 419 -7.45 16.08 -3.47
C GLU A 419 -7.71 14.88 -4.37
N LYS A 420 -7.39 14.99 -5.67
CA LYS A 420 -7.60 13.93 -6.66
C LYS A 420 -6.46 12.93 -6.71
N SER A 421 -5.28 13.29 -6.19
CA SER A 421 -4.16 12.37 -6.08
C SER A 421 -4.48 11.26 -5.07
N ARG A 422 -3.95 10.06 -5.30
CA ARG A 422 -4.06 8.95 -4.34
C ARG A 422 -3.17 9.21 -3.12
N SER A 423 -1.97 9.76 -3.32
CA SER A 423 -1.02 10.11 -2.26
C SER A 423 -1.21 11.57 -1.79
N LEU A 424 -0.40 11.98 -0.81
CA LEU A 424 -0.30 13.38 -0.36
C LEU A 424 0.84 14.14 -1.06
N GLU A 425 1.58 13.48 -1.95
CA GLU A 425 2.81 14.00 -2.54
C GLU A 425 2.60 15.34 -3.24
N ASP A 426 1.58 15.47 -4.09
CA ASP A 426 1.23 16.74 -4.74
C ASP A 426 0.98 17.89 -3.75
N ALA A 427 0.38 17.60 -2.60
CA ALA A 427 0.11 18.61 -1.57
C ALA A 427 1.39 19.00 -0.83
N VAL A 428 2.28 18.02 -0.56
CA VAL A 428 3.60 18.27 0.01
C VAL A 428 4.46 19.08 -0.96
N ASP A 429 4.43 18.74 -2.26
CA ASP A 429 5.15 19.47 -3.30
C ASP A 429 4.79 20.97 -3.29
N VAL A 430 3.50 21.26 -3.13
CA VAL A 430 2.95 22.62 -3.06
C VAL A 430 3.31 23.33 -1.76
N ALA A 431 3.25 22.62 -0.64
CA ALA A 431 3.61 23.15 0.67
C ALA A 431 5.08 23.61 0.70
N ASP A 432 5.97 22.73 0.29
CA ASP A 432 7.43 22.95 0.29
C ASP A 432 7.84 24.05 -0.68
N ALA A 433 7.25 24.07 -1.88
CA ALA A 433 7.58 25.09 -2.88
C ALA A 433 7.20 26.50 -2.42
N TYR A 434 6.05 26.66 -1.75
CA TYR A 434 5.48 27.96 -1.40
C TYR A 434 6.41 28.82 -0.55
N ALA A 435 7.11 28.22 0.42
CA ALA A 435 8.07 28.92 1.28
C ALA A 435 9.22 29.56 0.47
N SER A 436 9.58 28.94 -0.65
CA SER A 436 10.71 29.34 -1.51
C SER A 436 10.28 30.22 -2.70
N ILE A 437 8.99 30.55 -2.85
CA ILE A 437 8.53 31.47 -3.90
C ILE A 437 8.86 32.91 -3.49
N SER A 438 9.92 33.50 -4.05
CA SER A 438 10.32 34.88 -3.75
C SER A 438 9.40 35.96 -4.37
N ASP A 439 8.73 35.65 -5.48
CA ASP A 439 7.79 36.55 -6.14
C ASP A 439 6.48 36.67 -5.34
N THR A 440 6.23 37.85 -4.77
CA THR A 440 5.05 38.13 -3.93
C THR A 440 3.74 38.04 -4.72
N GLU A 441 3.72 38.38 -6.01
CA GLU A 441 2.52 38.27 -6.85
C GLU A 441 2.14 36.81 -7.07
N ILE A 442 3.13 35.96 -7.38
CA ILE A 442 2.91 34.52 -7.54
C ILE A 442 2.55 33.86 -6.21
N ARG A 443 3.20 34.25 -5.11
CA ARG A 443 2.88 33.75 -3.77
C ARG A 443 1.43 34.05 -3.38
N ASN A 444 0.99 35.29 -3.55
CA ASN A 444 -0.39 35.70 -3.31
C ASN A 444 -1.39 34.98 -4.23
N LEU A 445 -1.01 34.74 -5.49
CA LEU A 445 -1.82 33.98 -6.44
C LEU A 445 -2.05 32.54 -5.98
N VAL A 446 -0.99 31.85 -5.52
CA VAL A 446 -1.07 30.48 -5.00
C VAL A 446 -1.93 30.41 -3.74
N LEU A 447 -1.72 31.33 -2.79
CA LEU A 447 -2.53 31.41 -1.57
C LEU A 447 -4.02 31.64 -1.88
N ALA A 448 -4.32 32.59 -2.76
CA ALA A 448 -5.70 32.85 -3.19
C ALA A 448 -6.34 31.62 -3.86
N GLN A 449 -5.57 30.89 -4.67
CA GLN A 449 -6.05 29.67 -5.33
C GLN A 449 -6.33 28.54 -4.31
N VAL A 450 -5.49 28.36 -3.29
CA VAL A 450 -5.76 27.41 -2.19
C VAL A 450 -7.06 27.77 -1.46
N GLY A 451 -7.27 29.05 -1.12
CA GLY A 451 -8.52 29.51 -0.51
C GLY A 451 -9.75 29.25 -1.40
N ALA A 452 -9.65 29.51 -2.70
CA ALA A 452 -10.71 29.23 -3.67
C ALA A 452 -11.03 27.72 -3.76
N ASN A 453 -10.00 26.87 -3.75
CA ASN A 453 -10.15 25.41 -3.79
C ASN A 453 -10.75 24.87 -2.49
N ARG A 454 -10.40 25.42 -1.32
CA ARG A 454 -11.09 25.10 -0.05
C ARG A 454 -12.57 25.42 -0.12
N ALA A 455 -12.93 26.64 -0.53
CA ALA A 455 -14.33 27.06 -0.64
C ALA A 455 -15.11 26.20 -1.65
N TYR A 456 -14.46 25.76 -2.74
CA TYR A 456 -15.04 24.79 -3.67
C TYR A 456 -15.27 23.42 -3.01
N ALA A 457 -14.28 22.88 -2.30
CA ALA A 457 -14.37 21.60 -1.60
C ALA A 457 -15.46 21.61 -0.52
N GLU A 458 -15.62 22.72 0.22
CA GLU A 458 -16.69 22.92 1.20
C GLU A 458 -18.07 22.89 0.55
N ARG A 459 -18.28 23.63 -0.54
CA ARG A 459 -19.54 23.61 -1.31
C ARG A 459 -19.87 22.23 -1.87
N LYS A 460 -18.86 21.47 -2.29
CA LYS A 460 -19.02 20.10 -2.82
C LYS A 460 -18.98 19.02 -1.73
N LYS A 461 -18.84 19.39 -0.45
CA LYS A 461 -18.70 18.47 0.69
C LYS A 461 -17.60 17.41 0.49
N GLN A 462 -16.49 17.81 -0.14
CA GLN A 462 -15.34 16.94 -0.40
C GLN A 462 -14.41 16.89 0.81
N ALA A 463 -14.66 15.96 1.74
CA ALA A 463 -13.93 15.85 3.01
C ALA A 463 -12.40 15.90 2.83
N ARG A 464 -11.84 15.11 1.90
CA ARG A 464 -10.39 15.11 1.61
C ARG A 464 -9.89 16.47 1.14
N GLY A 465 -10.61 17.14 0.24
CA GLY A 465 -10.25 18.46 -0.25
C GLY A 465 -10.30 19.53 0.83
N ILE A 466 -11.36 19.52 1.66
CA ILE A 466 -11.48 20.44 2.80
C ILE A 466 -10.27 20.32 3.71
N THR A 467 -9.88 19.10 4.08
CA THR A 467 -8.71 18.86 4.93
C THR A 467 -7.41 19.35 4.28
N ILE A 468 -7.12 18.94 3.04
CA ILE A 468 -5.87 19.31 2.35
C ILE A 468 -5.74 20.82 2.22
N TYR A 469 -6.76 21.50 1.67
CA TYR A 469 -6.66 22.94 1.42
C TYR A 469 -6.70 23.77 2.70
N ARG A 470 -7.37 23.31 3.76
CA ARG A 470 -7.32 23.97 5.08
C ARG A 470 -5.91 23.89 5.68
N LEU A 471 -5.27 22.73 5.63
CA LEU A 471 -3.90 22.57 6.11
C LEU A 471 -2.92 23.44 5.33
N LEU A 472 -3.02 23.45 3.99
CA LEU A 472 -2.18 24.31 3.15
C LEU A 472 -2.38 25.80 3.43
N GLU A 473 -3.62 26.25 3.55
CA GLU A 473 -3.92 27.65 3.89
C GLU A 473 -3.32 28.05 5.25
N GLN A 474 -3.44 27.18 6.26
CA GLN A 474 -2.83 27.41 7.58
C GLN A 474 -1.31 27.48 7.52
N ILE A 475 -0.67 26.53 6.82
CA ILE A 475 0.79 26.53 6.62
C ILE A 475 1.21 27.83 5.94
N PHE A 476 0.55 28.23 4.86
CA PHE A 476 0.90 29.41 4.06
C PHE A 476 0.74 30.71 4.83
N LEU A 477 -0.35 30.85 5.60
CA LEU A 477 -0.57 32.02 6.42
C LEU A 477 0.36 32.07 7.64
N SER A 478 0.80 30.92 8.16
CA SER A 478 1.77 30.85 9.27
C SER A 478 3.17 31.32 8.88
N LEU A 479 3.52 31.24 7.59
CA LEU A 479 4.78 31.78 7.05
C LEU A 479 4.78 33.32 6.99
N ASP A 480 3.61 33.96 7.03
CA ASP A 480 3.49 35.41 7.16
C ASP A 480 3.54 35.78 8.64
N THR A 481 4.70 36.24 9.11
CA THR A 481 4.94 36.59 10.52
C THR A 481 4.02 37.68 11.04
N THR A 482 3.40 38.48 10.16
CA THR A 482 2.41 39.51 10.54
C THR A 482 1.05 38.93 10.93
N LYS A 483 0.78 37.66 10.58
CA LYS A 483 -0.48 36.98 10.89
C LYS A 483 -0.52 36.37 12.29
N HIS A 484 0.63 36.24 12.95
CA HIS A 484 0.76 35.67 14.29
C HIS A 484 0.05 34.31 14.47
N ILE A 485 0.06 33.45 13.45
CA ILE A 485 -0.58 32.14 13.49
C ILE A 485 0.37 31.13 14.13
N ASP A 486 -0.06 30.54 15.24
CA ASP A 486 0.60 29.39 15.84
C ASP A 486 0.13 28.09 15.15
N LEU A 487 0.90 27.66 14.15
CA LEU A 487 0.63 26.45 13.39
C LEU A 487 0.58 25.22 14.29
N THR A 488 1.52 25.13 15.25
CA THR A 488 1.70 24.04 16.19
C THR A 488 0.47 23.88 17.08
N ALA A 489 0.01 24.97 17.70
CA ALA A 489 -1.21 24.95 18.50
C ALA A 489 -2.45 24.60 17.66
N SER A 490 -2.53 25.11 16.42
CA SER A 490 -3.69 24.86 15.55
C SER A 490 -3.82 23.41 15.07
N LEU A 491 -2.70 22.69 14.95
CA LEU A 491 -2.66 21.31 14.47
C LEU A 491 -2.46 20.28 15.58
N GLY A 492 -2.18 20.71 16.81
CA GLY A 492 -1.88 19.82 17.94
C GLY A 492 -0.59 19.01 17.74
N ILE A 493 0.37 19.55 16.97
CA ILE A 493 1.67 18.93 16.69
C ILE A 493 2.77 19.61 17.51
N PRO A 494 3.95 18.99 17.70
CA PRO A 494 5.10 19.66 18.30
C PRO A 494 5.57 20.90 17.52
N PRO A 495 6.28 21.84 18.15
CA PRO A 495 6.83 23.01 17.47
C PRO A 495 7.72 22.64 16.28
N VAL A 496 7.40 23.16 15.09
CA VAL A 496 8.10 22.77 13.83
C VAL A 496 9.12 23.82 13.38
N PHE A 497 8.85 25.11 13.60
CA PHE A 497 9.75 26.20 13.19
C PHE A 497 10.77 26.59 14.26
N ASN A 498 10.36 26.56 15.53
CA ASN A 498 11.20 26.91 16.67
C ASN A 498 10.97 25.89 17.77
N MET A 499 12.03 25.26 18.27
CA MET A 499 11.93 24.28 19.35
C MET A 499 12.21 24.96 20.69
N PRO A 500 11.23 25.03 21.61
CA PRO A 500 11.45 25.63 22.92
C PRO A 500 12.60 24.94 23.65
N VAL A 501 13.48 25.73 24.27
CA VAL A 501 14.64 25.20 25.02
C VAL A 501 14.21 24.19 26.10
N GLU A 502 13.06 24.40 26.75
CA GLU A 502 12.54 23.46 27.74
C GLU A 502 12.23 22.08 27.16
N ASN A 503 11.88 21.98 25.88
CA ASN A 503 11.64 20.71 25.20
C ASN A 503 12.93 20.01 24.75
N LEU A 504 14.08 20.71 24.80
CA LEU A 504 15.40 20.17 24.46
C LEU A 504 16.19 19.69 25.68
N LYS A 505 15.76 20.07 26.88
CA LYS A 505 16.43 19.70 28.12
C LYS A 505 16.15 18.25 28.47
N ASP A 506 17.21 17.51 28.82
CA ASP A 506 17.09 16.20 29.44
C ASP A 506 16.59 16.32 30.89
N THR A 507 16.43 15.18 31.57
CA THR A 507 16.00 15.13 32.98
C THR A 507 16.97 15.82 33.95
N ALA A 508 18.17 16.17 33.50
CA ALA A 508 19.18 16.91 34.26
C ALA A 508 19.26 18.40 33.83
N GLY A 509 18.36 18.87 32.96
CA GLY A 509 18.31 20.25 32.50
C GLY A 509 19.34 20.61 31.41
N ARG A 510 19.98 19.61 30.78
CA ARG A 510 21.03 19.81 29.77
C ARG A 510 20.48 19.67 28.36
N VAL A 511 21.00 20.44 27.42
CA VAL A 511 20.77 20.23 25.98
C VAL A 511 21.95 19.45 25.42
N VAL A 512 21.71 18.26 24.87
CA VAL A 512 22.74 17.41 24.25
C VAL A 512 22.68 17.57 22.74
N MET A 513 23.79 17.99 22.13
CA MET A 513 23.91 18.14 20.67
C MET A 513 24.91 17.10 20.13
N HIS A 514 24.46 16.29 19.17
CA HIS A 514 25.32 15.42 18.38
C HIS A 514 25.46 16.01 16.97
N GLN A 515 26.61 16.62 16.70
CA GLN A 515 26.94 17.17 15.38
C GLN A 515 27.73 16.13 14.58
N PHE A 516 27.22 15.78 13.41
CA PHE A 516 27.94 14.99 12.41
C PHE A 516 28.51 15.93 11.34
N PHE A 517 29.71 15.64 10.86
CA PHE A 517 30.37 16.35 9.76
C PHE A 517 31.03 15.32 8.83
N TYR A 518 31.18 15.70 7.57
CA TYR A 518 31.84 14.84 6.59
C TYR A 518 33.32 14.67 6.95
N GLY A 519 33.88 13.48 6.69
CA GLY A 519 35.28 13.15 6.97
C GLY A 519 36.26 13.68 5.92
N ASP A 520 35.83 14.61 5.08
CA ASP A 520 36.65 15.23 4.04
C ASP A 520 37.38 16.47 4.57
N LYS A 521 38.01 17.21 3.66
CA LYS A 521 38.78 18.43 3.96
C LYS A 521 37.93 19.54 4.61
N ASP A 522 36.60 19.53 4.42
CA ASP A 522 35.70 20.57 4.91
C ASP A 522 35.21 20.28 6.35
N GLY A 523 35.20 19.00 6.76
CA GLY A 523 34.81 18.57 8.10
C GLY A 523 35.46 19.34 9.26
N PRO A 524 36.81 19.45 9.32
CA PRO A 524 37.50 20.22 10.36
C PRO A 524 37.12 21.71 10.38
N VAL A 525 36.83 22.31 9.23
CA VAL A 525 36.43 23.72 9.14
C VAL A 525 35.02 23.90 9.72
N ILE A 526 34.09 23.02 9.35
CA ILE A 526 32.70 23.03 9.86
C ILE A 526 32.67 22.80 11.38
N PHE A 527 33.46 21.85 11.89
CA PHE A 527 33.53 21.57 13.32
C PHE A 527 34.03 22.78 14.12
N ASN A 528 35.08 23.44 13.65
CA ASN A 528 35.59 24.65 14.31
C ASN A 528 34.59 25.81 14.23
N ALA A 529 33.89 25.98 13.12
CA ALA A 529 32.83 26.98 12.99
C ALA A 529 31.68 26.72 13.97
N PHE A 530 31.26 25.45 14.10
CA PHE A 530 30.26 25.02 15.08
C PHE A 530 30.70 25.31 16.52
N LEU A 531 31.93 24.94 16.92
CA LEU A 531 32.41 25.26 18.27
C LEU A 531 32.43 26.77 18.55
N ASN A 532 32.81 27.57 17.56
CA ASN A 532 32.86 29.01 17.69
C ASN A 532 31.46 29.65 17.80
N SER A 533 30.40 29.05 17.24
CA SER A 533 29.04 29.58 17.40
C SER A 533 28.50 29.46 18.83
N PHE A 534 29.10 28.60 19.67
CA PHE A 534 28.72 28.42 21.08
C PHE A 534 29.70 29.04 22.08
N ARG A 535 30.80 29.67 21.62
CA ARG A 535 31.79 30.31 22.50
C ARG A 535 31.32 31.65 23.10
N ASN A 536 30.27 32.25 22.56
CA ASN A 536 29.66 33.50 23.03
C ASN A 536 28.22 33.32 23.54
N ALA A 537 27.80 32.08 23.82
CA ALA A 537 26.44 31.76 24.28
C ALA A 537 26.32 31.73 25.81
#